data_AF-A0A1E4CKM9-F1
#
_entry.id   AF-A0A1E4CKM9-F1
#
_cell.length_a   1.000
_cell.length_b   1.000
_cell.length_c   1.000
_cell.angle_alpha   90.00
_cell.angle_beta   90.00
_cell.angle_gamma   90.00
#
_symmetry.space_group_name_H-M   'P 1'
#
loop_
_entity.id
_entity.type
_entity.pdbx_description
1 polymer ?
#
loop_
_entity_poly.entity_id
_entity_poly.type
_entity_poly.pdbx_seq_one_letter_code
_entity_poly.pdbx_strand_id
1 'polypeptide(L)'
;MKGPDAVPGNYRQVIARHFAANPPRYKLLNALISPPGMWNSPLGASWSAPIACARLTVETGNSPSTYTVGFRFRNGQIIEAFDPEYNNPAAGGLFTAMLKNSVTCGPLTYRPYPELKQTLRTKR
;
A
#
# COMPACT_ATOMS: atom_id res chain seq x y z
N MET A 1 25.31 -10.76 0.63
CA MET A 1 24.93 -9.34 0.46
C MET A 1 23.44 -9.29 0.14
N LYS A 2 22.60 -8.70 1.00
CA LYS A 2 21.16 -8.49 0.72
C LYS A 2 21.06 -7.41 -0.34
N GLY A 3 20.54 -7.75 -1.53
CA GLY A 3 20.49 -6.83 -2.67
C GLY A 3 19.68 -5.54 -2.39
N PRO A 4 19.94 -4.46 -3.14
CA PRO A 4 19.34 -3.12 -2.95
C PRO A 4 17.81 -3.01 -3.18
N ASP A 5 17.14 -4.10 -3.56
CA ASP A 5 15.77 -4.10 -4.09
C ASP A 5 14.78 -4.94 -3.26
N ALA A 6 14.95 -5.02 -1.94
CA ALA A 6 14.05 -5.78 -1.06
C ALA A 6 13.20 -4.89 -0.13
N VAL A 7 11.95 -5.31 0.09
CA VAL A 7 11.12 -4.80 1.19
C VAL A 7 11.83 -5.13 2.52
N PRO A 8 12.01 -4.16 3.44
CA PRO A 8 12.73 -4.41 4.68
C PRO A 8 11.97 -5.42 5.56
N GLY A 9 12.69 -6.21 6.37
CA GLY A 9 12.05 -7.23 7.22
C GLY A 9 11.06 -6.66 8.23
N ASN A 10 11.21 -5.38 8.59
CA ASN A 10 10.33 -4.63 9.48
C ASN A 10 9.36 -3.70 8.72
N TYR A 11 9.05 -3.96 7.44
CA TYR A 11 8.22 -3.07 6.60
C TYR A 11 6.87 -2.71 7.21
N ARG A 12 6.24 -3.64 7.95
CA ARG A 12 4.99 -3.36 8.68
C ARG A 12 5.18 -2.22 9.67
N GLN A 13 6.27 -2.19 10.43
CA GLN A 13 6.56 -1.07 11.34
C GLN A 13 6.89 0.22 10.58
N VAL A 14 7.61 0.13 9.46
CA VAL A 14 7.95 1.30 8.62
C VAL A 14 6.69 1.94 8.05
N ILE A 15 5.76 1.15 7.50
CA ILE A 15 4.47 1.62 6.99
C ILE A 15 3.62 2.20 8.14
N ALA A 16 3.60 1.57 9.31
CA ALA A 16 2.84 2.07 10.45
C ALA A 16 3.35 3.46 10.88
N ARG A 17 4.67 3.66 10.90
CA ARG A 17 5.28 4.97 11.15
C ARG A 17 4.94 5.99 10.08
N HIS A 18 4.90 5.58 8.81
CA HIS A 18 4.47 6.46 7.72
C HIS A 18 3.03 6.94 7.90
N PHE A 19 2.10 6.05 8.25
CA PHE A 19 0.73 6.44 8.59
C PHE A 19 0.65 7.25 9.89
N ALA A 20 1.53 7.03 10.86
CA ALA A 20 1.57 7.86 12.07
C ALA A 20 2.10 9.27 11.79
N ALA A 21 2.91 9.46 10.75
CA ALA A 21 3.31 10.78 10.26
C ALA A 21 2.21 11.42 9.39
N ASN A 22 1.49 10.60 8.62
CA ASN A 22 0.39 11.01 7.74
C ASN A 22 -0.89 10.23 8.09
N PRO A 23 -1.56 10.58 9.20
CA PRO A 23 -2.70 9.82 9.68
C PRO A 23 -3.88 9.89 8.70
N PRO A 24 -4.68 8.81 8.58
CA PRO A 24 -5.91 8.85 7.81
C PRO A 24 -6.83 9.94 8.38
N ARG A 25 -7.50 10.69 7.49
CA ARG A 25 -8.42 11.77 7.88
C ARG A 25 -9.60 11.28 8.72
N TYR A 26 -9.98 10.02 8.54
CA TYR A 26 -11.09 9.37 9.21
C TYR A 26 -10.59 8.30 10.18
N LYS A 27 -11.42 7.97 11.17
CA LYS A 27 -11.09 6.96 12.18
C LYS A 27 -10.92 5.59 11.52
N LEU A 28 -9.78 4.95 11.79
CA LEU A 28 -9.46 3.63 11.29
C LEU A 28 -10.30 2.55 12.01
N LEU A 29 -11.15 1.86 11.26
CA LEU A 29 -11.99 0.75 11.75
C LEU A 29 -11.30 -0.60 11.57
N ASN A 30 -10.70 -0.83 10.40
CA ASN A 30 -9.95 -2.06 10.11
C ASN A 30 -8.72 -1.76 9.26
N ALA A 31 -7.69 -2.59 9.42
CA ALA A 31 -6.49 -2.49 8.61
C ALA A 31 -5.96 -3.89 8.30
N LEU A 32 -5.66 -4.11 7.02
CA LEU A 32 -4.99 -5.28 6.54
C LEU A 32 -3.73 -4.86 5.79
N ILE A 33 -2.74 -5.74 5.75
CA ILE A 33 -1.48 -5.53 5.04
C ILE A 33 -1.10 -6.78 4.27
N SER A 34 -0.56 -6.60 3.08
CA SER A 34 -0.04 -7.69 2.27
C SER A 34 1.35 -8.12 2.74
N PRO A 35 1.79 -9.35 2.39
CA PRO A 35 3.21 -9.64 2.33
C PRO A 35 3.90 -8.73 1.28
N PRO A 36 5.24 -8.64 1.33
CA PRO A 36 6.02 -8.06 0.25
C PRO A 36 5.68 -8.71 -1.09
N GLY A 37 5.50 -7.88 -2.11
CA GLY A 37 5.36 -8.28 -3.50
C GLY A 37 6.36 -7.53 -4.38
N MET A 38 6.34 -7.84 -5.66
CA MET A 38 7.05 -7.07 -6.69
C MET A 38 6.03 -6.39 -7.59
N TRP A 39 6.17 -5.10 -7.76
CA TRP A 39 5.46 -4.38 -8.81
C TRP A 39 6.19 -4.63 -10.11
N ASN A 40 5.48 -5.20 -11.09
CA ASN A 40 5.93 -5.29 -12.46
C ASN A 40 5.18 -4.24 -13.27
N SER A 41 5.89 -3.29 -13.88
CA SER A 41 5.24 -2.28 -14.71
C SER A 41 4.60 -2.96 -15.94
N PRO A 42 3.31 -2.69 -16.24
CA PRO A 42 2.60 -3.32 -17.34
C PRO A 42 3.08 -2.87 -18.74
N LEU A 43 3.95 -1.87 -18.83
CA LEU A 43 4.40 -1.28 -20.09
C LEU A 43 5.86 -1.57 -20.45
N GLY A 44 6.43 -2.68 -19.96
CA GLY A 44 7.79 -3.08 -20.34
C GLY A 44 8.90 -2.12 -19.90
N ALA A 45 8.58 -1.12 -19.07
CA ALA A 45 9.60 -0.38 -18.34
C ALA A 45 10.26 -1.38 -17.36
N SER A 46 11.55 -1.67 -17.56
CA SER A 46 12.38 -2.65 -16.84
C SER A 46 12.59 -2.37 -15.34
N TRP A 47 11.62 -1.74 -14.67
CA TRP A 47 11.70 -1.31 -13.29
C TRP A 47 10.72 -2.16 -12.49
N SER A 48 11.22 -3.31 -12.01
CA SER A 48 10.54 -4.05 -10.96
C SER A 48 10.89 -3.40 -9.62
N ALA A 49 9.88 -3.16 -8.79
CA ALA A 49 10.11 -2.52 -7.49
C ALA A 49 9.48 -3.34 -6.36
N PRO A 50 10.18 -3.50 -5.23
CA PRO A 50 9.60 -4.12 -4.05
C PRO A 50 8.46 -3.27 -3.51
N ILE A 51 7.31 -3.89 -3.30
CA ILE A 51 6.10 -3.21 -2.81
C ILE A 51 5.45 -3.95 -1.64
N ALA A 52 4.66 -3.23 -0.86
CA ALA A 52 3.67 -3.80 0.04
C ALA A 52 2.42 -2.92 0.05
N CYS A 53 1.25 -3.50 0.24
CA CYS A 53 -0.02 -2.79 0.18
C CYS A 53 -0.77 -2.90 1.50
N ALA A 54 -1.37 -1.80 1.94
CA ALA A 54 -2.26 -1.75 3.10
C ALA A 54 -3.68 -1.46 2.63
N ARG A 55 -4.64 -2.25 3.09
CA ARG A 55 -6.07 -2.01 2.89
C ARG A 55 -6.66 -1.47 4.18
N LEU A 56 -7.21 -0.26 4.14
CA LEU A 56 -7.73 0.44 5.30
C LEU A 56 -9.23 0.63 5.16
N THR A 57 -9.97 0.24 6.18
CA THR A 57 -11.39 0.56 6.32
C THR A 57 -11.53 1.66 7.35
N VAL A 58 -12.17 2.77 6.98
CA VAL A 58 -12.34 3.96 7.81
C VAL A 58 -13.80 4.33 7.98
N GLU A 59 -14.11 4.98 9.09
CA GLU A 59 -15.46 5.48 9.41
C GLU A 59 -15.72 6.79 8.64
N THR A 60 -16.55 6.74 7.60
CA THR A 60 -17.04 7.94 6.91
C THR A 60 -18.49 8.20 7.30
N GLY A 61 -18.95 9.45 7.22
CA GLY A 61 -20.22 9.90 7.81
C GLY A 61 -21.46 9.08 7.40
N ASN A 62 -21.50 8.56 6.17
CA ASN A 62 -22.66 7.81 5.67
C ASN A 62 -22.47 6.29 5.69
N SER A 63 -21.23 5.78 5.65
CA SER A 63 -20.90 4.35 5.68
C SER A 63 -19.38 4.14 5.82
N PRO A 64 -18.91 2.99 6.32
CA PRO A 64 -17.49 2.65 6.26
C PRO A 64 -16.99 2.63 4.81
N SER A 65 -15.85 3.26 4.54
CA SER A 65 -15.19 3.20 3.24
C SER A 65 -13.89 2.43 3.35
N THR A 66 -13.60 1.60 2.35
CA THR A 66 -12.35 0.84 2.28
C THR A 66 -11.55 1.33 1.09
N TYR A 67 -10.28 1.65 1.31
CA TYR A 67 -9.34 2.03 0.27
C TYR A 67 -8.01 1.31 0.46
N THR A 68 -7.26 1.18 -0.63
CA THR A 68 -5.96 0.52 -0.63
C THR A 68 -4.85 1.57 -0.82
N VAL A 69 -3.70 1.38 -0.18
CA VAL A 69 -2.51 2.20 -0.37
C VAL A 69 -1.33 1.27 -0.60
N GLY A 70 -0.63 1.45 -1.71
CA GLY A 70 0.60 0.76 -2.04
C GLY A 70 1.83 1.56 -1.58
N PHE A 71 2.88 0.84 -1.17
CA PHE A 71 4.14 1.41 -0.74
C PHE A 71 5.27 0.82 -1.55
N ARG A 72 6.04 1.67 -2.22
CA ARG A 72 7.26 1.28 -2.94
C ARG A 72 8.47 1.45 -2.05
N PHE A 73 9.32 0.43 -2.06
CA PHE A 73 10.55 0.42 -1.28
C PHE A 73 11.78 0.55 -2.17
N ARG A 74 12.83 1.15 -1.62
CA ARG A 74 14.19 1.11 -2.18
C ARG A 74 15.18 1.25 -1.03
N ASN A 75 16.22 0.42 -1.01
CA ASN A 75 17.21 0.41 0.07
C ASN A 75 16.57 0.33 1.48
N GLY A 76 15.48 -0.45 1.63
CA GLY A 76 14.80 -0.63 2.91
C GLY A 76 13.96 0.55 3.40
N GLN A 77 13.74 1.57 2.57
CA GLN A 77 12.93 2.74 2.92
C GLN A 77 11.73 2.88 1.98
N ILE A 78 10.64 3.45 2.49
CA ILE A 78 9.50 3.86 1.65
C ILE A 78 9.95 5.07 0.83
N ILE A 79 9.97 4.93 -0.48
CA ILE A 79 10.28 6.02 -1.40
C ILE A 79 9.03 6.64 -2.01
N GLU A 80 7.91 5.91 -2.01
CA GLU A 80 6.66 6.36 -2.59
C GLU A 80 5.48 5.63 -1.93
N ALA A 81 4.43 6.38 -1.59
CA ALA A 81 3.11 5.84 -1.32
C ALA A 81 2.23 6.17 -2.52
N PHE A 82 1.54 5.18 -3.06
CA PHE A 82 0.68 5.32 -4.23
C PHE A 82 -0.68 4.74 -3.94
N ASP A 83 -1.72 5.28 -4.56
CA ASP A 83 -3.02 4.65 -4.56
C ASP A 83 -3.05 3.65 -5.75
N PRO A 84 -3.07 2.33 -5.48
CA PRO A 84 -3.11 1.30 -6.51
C PRO A 84 -4.41 1.35 -7.32
N GLU A 85 -5.45 2.03 -6.81
CA GLU A 85 -6.72 2.24 -7.49
C GLU A 85 -6.72 3.53 -8.33
N TYR A 86 -5.71 4.42 -8.18
CA TYR A 86 -5.70 5.77 -8.77
C TYR A 86 -4.56 6.12 -9.77
N ASN A 87 -3.47 5.35 -9.90
CA ASN A 87 -2.44 5.67 -10.92
C ASN A 87 -2.72 4.89 -12.24
N ASN A 88 -3.06 5.45 -13.41
CA ASN A 88 -2.77 6.76 -14.02
C ASN A 88 -3.87 7.14 -15.08
N PRO A 89 -4.50 8.33 -15.02
CA PRO A 89 -5.56 8.79 -15.94
C PRO A 89 -5.11 9.22 -17.35
N ALA A 90 -3.83 9.08 -17.73
CA ALA A 90 -3.39 9.34 -19.11
C ALA A 90 -3.84 8.26 -20.14
N ALA A 91 -4.40 7.14 -19.68
CA ALA A 91 -4.87 6.06 -20.56
C ALA A 91 -6.33 5.71 -20.21
N GLY A 92 -7.28 6.42 -20.83
CA GLY A 92 -8.69 6.05 -20.79
C GLY A 92 -8.92 4.71 -21.51
N GLY A 93 -9.79 3.86 -20.95
CA GLY A 93 -10.31 2.66 -21.61
C GLY A 93 -10.30 1.39 -20.76
N LEU A 94 -10.92 0.31 -21.27
CA LEU A 94 -11.01 -1.03 -20.67
C LEU A 94 -9.67 -1.57 -20.13
N PHE A 95 -8.55 -1.07 -20.67
CA PHE A 95 -7.17 -1.35 -20.28
C PHE A 95 -6.83 -0.88 -18.85
N THR A 96 -7.36 0.25 -18.39
CA THR A 96 -7.13 0.76 -17.03
C THR A 96 -7.88 -0.08 -15.99
N ALA A 97 -9.06 -0.60 -16.32
CA ALA A 97 -9.82 -1.51 -15.45
C ALA A 97 -9.12 -2.88 -15.30
N MET A 98 -8.46 -3.35 -16.36
CA MET A 98 -7.66 -4.58 -16.32
C MET A 98 -6.40 -4.39 -15.47
N LEU A 99 -5.73 -3.23 -15.56
CA LEU A 99 -4.56 -2.88 -14.74
C LEU A 99 -4.87 -2.66 -13.26
N LYS A 100 -6.02 -2.06 -12.94
CA LYS A 100 -6.51 -1.90 -11.56
C LYS A 100 -6.63 -3.22 -10.80
N ASN A 101 -6.97 -4.31 -11.48
CA ASN A 101 -7.17 -5.61 -10.85
C ASN A 101 -5.94 -6.52 -10.85
N SER A 102 -4.94 -6.30 -11.72
CA SER A 102 -3.99 -7.37 -12.06
C SER A 102 -2.52 -7.20 -11.67
N VAL A 103 -1.98 -6.00 -11.37
CA VAL A 103 -0.48 -5.89 -11.33
C VAL A 103 0.18 -5.14 -10.18
N THR A 104 -0.53 -4.65 -9.15
CA THR A 104 0.13 -3.97 -8.01
C THR A 104 -0.26 -4.58 -6.66
N CYS A 105 -1.54 -4.55 -6.31
CA CYS A 105 -2.01 -4.94 -4.98
C CYS A 105 -3.15 -5.99 -5.01
N GLY A 106 -3.74 -6.23 -6.18
CA GLY A 106 -4.85 -7.17 -6.40
C GLY A 106 -4.55 -8.63 -6.07
N PRO A 107 -3.43 -9.23 -6.53
CA PRO A 107 -3.14 -10.65 -6.29
C PRO A 107 -2.59 -10.94 -4.89
N LEU A 108 -2.32 -9.91 -4.07
CA LEU A 108 -1.67 -10.11 -2.78
C LEU A 108 -2.66 -10.58 -1.72
N THR A 109 -2.26 -11.56 -0.92
CA THR A 109 -3.06 -12.03 0.22
C THR A 109 -2.94 -11.05 1.39
N TYR A 110 -4.06 -10.52 1.85
CA TYR A 110 -4.10 -9.57 2.96
C TYR A 110 -4.20 -10.28 4.30
N ARG A 111 -3.45 -9.80 5.30
CA ARG A 111 -3.49 -10.28 6.69
C ARG A 111 -3.79 -9.13 7.66
N PRO A 112 -4.32 -9.41 8.85
CA PRO A 112 -4.58 -8.38 9.87
C PRO A 112 -3.36 -7.51 10.13
N TYR A 113 -3.57 -6.20 10.29
CA TYR A 113 -2.52 -5.22 10.56
C TYR A 113 -2.75 -4.48 11.89
N PRO A 114 -2.75 -5.20 13.03
CA PRO A 114 -3.08 -4.63 14.34
C PRO A 114 -2.07 -3.58 14.82
N GLU A 115 -0.80 -3.70 14.46
CA GLU A 115 0.24 -2.75 14.87
C GLU A 115 0.00 -1.33 14.30
N LEU A 116 -0.70 -1.18 13.18
CA LEU A 116 -1.09 0.14 12.67
C LEU A 116 -2.07 0.82 13.64
N LYS A 117 -3.10 0.09 14.09
CA LYS A 117 -4.06 0.60 15.07
C LYS A 117 -3.36 0.98 16.38
N GLN A 118 -2.41 0.17 16.84
CA GLN A 118 -1.64 0.47 18.05
C GLN A 118 -0.83 1.76 17.89
N THR A 119 -0.11 1.90 16.77
CA THR A 119 0.74 3.08 16.49
C THR A 119 -0.06 4.37 16.36
N LEU A 120 -1.26 4.32 15.75
CA LEU A 120 -2.13 5.49 15.64
C LEU A 120 -2.78 5.88 16.97
N ARG A 121 -2.98 4.94 17.92
CA ARG A 121 -3.53 5.22 19.25
C ARG A 121 -2.53 5.91 20.17
N THR A 122 -1.24 5.59 20.06
CA THR A 122 -0.17 6.17 20.91
C THR A 122 0.20 7.62 20.59
N LYS A 123 -0.25 8.16 19.44
CA LYS A 123 0.02 9.55 19.03
C LYS A 123 -1.07 10.56 19.45
N ARG A 124 -1.87 10.24 20.48
CA ARG A 124 -2.83 11.19 21.05
C ARG A 124 -2.16 12.13 22.05
#